data_AF-A0A5J4PT99-F1
#
_entry.id   AF-A0A5J4PT99-F1
#
_cell.length_a   1.000
_cell.length_b   1.000
_cell.length_c   1.000
_cell.angle_alpha   90.00
_cell.angle_beta   90.00
_cell.angle_gamma   90.00
#
_symmetry.space_group_name_H-M   'P 1'
#
loop_
_entity.id
_entity.type
_entity.pdbx_description
1 polymer ?
#
loop_
_entity_poly.entity_id
_entity_poly.type
_entity_poly.pdbx_seq_one_letter_code
_entity_poly.pdbx_strand_id
1 'polypeptide(L)'
;MKLENEFKKWLKKCRYSAKTVGNKISNCRNVEKSYDDLDAHYEKDECKTIISELTYSADDARENRQSKHSILIKGNQRTGSATLKAAVRLYVAFRNDLKNGFSLENRQKISSNPNTKKEEKQKSTPKSLPHYEFPDNSKEVEETIAIALGKVCHFIQPQIVAKIREANIEFKEEFKAFCGNLDIDTFLFEDSDCVFPGVRRPIINALSFCV
;
A
#
# COMPACT_ATOMS: atom_id res chain seq x y z
N MET A 1 21.25 12.25 16.09
CA MET A 1 21.52 10.89 15.62
C MET A 1 23.00 10.77 15.39
N LYS A 2 23.62 9.79 16.04
CA LYS A 2 25.05 9.49 15.90
C LYS A 2 25.34 8.75 14.60
N LEU A 3 24.39 7.94 14.11
CA LEU A 3 24.55 7.10 12.91
C LEU A 3 23.99 7.71 11.63
N GLU A 4 24.06 9.04 11.48
CA GLU A 4 23.49 9.73 10.33
C GLU A 4 24.10 9.27 9.00
N ASN A 5 25.42 9.07 8.97
CA ASN A 5 26.15 8.71 7.76
C ASN A 5 25.83 7.28 7.32
N GLU A 6 25.73 6.34 8.26
CA GLU A 6 25.28 4.98 8.01
C GLU A 6 23.84 4.96 7.51
N PHE A 7 22.96 5.73 8.15
CA PHE A 7 21.56 5.85 7.75
C PHE A 7 21.43 6.41 6.32
N LYS A 8 22.22 7.44 6.00
CA LYS A 8 22.30 8.00 4.63
C LYS A 8 22.77 6.97 3.61
N LYS A 9 23.77 6.15 3.94
CA LYS A 9 24.24 5.05 3.08
C LYS A 9 23.16 3.99 2.90
N TRP A 10 22.47 3.61 3.97
CA TRP A 10 21.38 2.63 3.95
C TRP A 10 20.22 3.11 3.07
N LEU A 11 19.78 4.37 3.20
CA LEU A 11 18.73 4.94 2.35
C LEU A 11 19.10 4.93 0.86
N LYS A 12 20.37 5.24 0.52
CA LYS A 12 20.84 5.16 -0.87
C LYS A 12 20.80 3.72 -1.41
N LYS A 13 21.10 2.73 -0.58
CA LYS A 13 21.01 1.30 -0.96
C LYS A 13 19.57 0.84 -1.17
N CYS A 14 18.63 1.40 -0.42
CA CYS A 14 17.19 1.21 -0.63
C CYS A 14 16.67 1.96 -1.87
N ARG A 15 17.56 2.52 -2.71
CA ARG A 15 17.26 3.23 -3.97
C ARG A 15 16.38 4.47 -3.83
N TYR A 16 16.40 5.11 -2.67
CA TYR A 16 15.80 6.44 -2.52
C TYR A 16 16.60 7.51 -3.27
N SER A 17 15.89 8.47 -3.88
CA SER A 17 16.52 9.61 -4.56
C SER A 17 17.28 10.51 -3.57
N ALA A 18 18.34 11.19 -4.03
CA ALA A 18 19.15 12.06 -3.18
C ALA A 18 18.32 13.13 -2.44
N LYS A 19 17.28 13.67 -3.11
CA LYS A 19 16.32 14.60 -2.52
C LYS A 19 15.54 13.96 -1.37
N THR A 20 15.02 12.75 -1.57
CA THR A 20 14.29 12.01 -0.53
C THR A 20 15.18 11.69 0.66
N VAL A 21 16.42 11.26 0.41
CA VAL A 21 17.42 10.99 1.45
C VAL A 21 17.65 12.24 2.31
N GLY A 22 17.89 13.40 1.67
CA GLY A 22 18.07 14.66 2.38
C GLY A 22 16.85 15.04 3.22
N ASN A 23 15.66 14.92 2.67
CA ASN A 23 14.41 15.21 3.39
C ASN A 23 14.22 14.31 4.62
N LYS A 24 14.52 13.01 4.51
CA LYS A 24 14.38 12.08 5.65
C LYS A 24 15.36 12.40 6.77
N ILE A 25 16.61 12.72 6.44
CA ILE A 25 17.61 13.15 7.43
C ILE A 25 17.17 14.44 8.12
N SER A 26 16.75 15.45 7.36
CA SER A 26 16.25 16.72 7.91
C SER A 26 15.04 16.54 8.81
N ASN A 27 14.11 15.65 8.43
CA ASN A 27 12.93 15.34 9.23
C ASN A 27 13.30 14.68 10.56
N CYS A 28 14.22 13.71 10.56
CA CYS A 28 14.69 13.09 11.80
C CYS A 28 15.39 14.11 12.70
N ARG A 29 16.26 14.97 12.15
CA ARG A 29 16.88 16.07 12.92
C ARG A 29 15.85 17.01 13.53
N ASN A 30 14.73 17.24 12.84
CA ASN A 30 13.66 18.08 13.39
C ASN A 30 12.96 17.42 14.57
N VAL A 31 12.80 16.10 14.57
CA VAL A 31 12.28 15.35 15.72
C VAL A 31 13.24 15.46 16.91
N GLU A 32 14.55 15.34 16.67
CA GLU A 32 15.56 15.39 17.73
C GLU A 32 15.64 16.74 18.45
N LYS A 33 15.24 17.83 17.78
CA LYS A 33 15.14 19.15 18.44
C LYS A 33 14.11 19.20 19.56
N SER A 34 13.09 18.34 19.52
CA SER A 34 12.02 18.31 20.51
C SER A 34 12.09 17.12 21.45
N TYR A 35 12.72 16.03 21.01
CA TYR A 35 12.71 14.74 21.71
C TYR A 35 14.10 14.26 22.13
N ASP A 36 15.16 15.01 21.91
CA ASP A 36 16.55 14.58 22.10
C ASP A 36 16.99 13.48 21.10
N ASP A 37 18.09 12.78 21.38
CA ASP A 37 18.78 11.87 20.45
C ASP A 37 17.93 10.62 20.12
N LEU A 38 17.63 10.40 18.83
CA LEU A 38 16.83 9.25 18.39
C LEU A 38 17.50 7.91 18.67
N ASP A 39 18.84 7.88 18.75
CA ASP A 39 19.57 6.67 19.12
C ASP A 39 19.27 6.22 20.56
N ALA A 40 19.18 7.17 21.49
CA ALA A 40 18.84 6.87 22.89
C ALA A 40 17.41 6.34 23.02
N HIS A 41 16.46 6.93 22.28
CA HIS A 41 15.08 6.44 22.25
C HIS A 41 14.96 5.08 21.59
N TYR A 42 15.74 4.81 20.55
CA TYR A 42 15.76 3.49 19.94
C TYR A 42 16.25 2.41 20.93
N GLU A 43 17.29 2.68 21.72
CA GLU A 43 17.75 1.75 22.75
C GLU A 43 16.76 1.58 23.90
N LYS A 44 16.02 2.65 24.24
CA LYS A 44 15.03 2.62 25.31
C LYS A 44 13.79 1.80 24.94
N ASP A 45 13.18 2.08 23.79
CA ASP A 45 11.87 1.53 23.43
C ASP A 45 11.65 1.35 21.91
N GLU A 46 12.71 1.36 21.11
CA GLU A 46 12.64 1.31 19.64
C GLU A 46 11.86 2.51 19.05
N CYS A 47 11.90 3.66 19.72
CA CYS A 47 11.17 4.89 19.38
C CYS A 47 9.63 4.74 19.41
N LYS A 48 9.09 3.75 20.13
CA LYS A 48 7.64 3.51 20.21
C LYS A 48 6.89 4.70 20.81
N THR A 49 7.44 5.31 21.86
CA THR A 49 6.87 6.51 22.51
C THR A 49 6.77 7.66 21.52
N ILE A 50 7.87 7.99 20.83
CA ILE A 50 7.90 9.06 19.81
C ILE A 50 6.88 8.78 18.70
N ILE A 51 6.83 7.54 18.19
CA ILE A 51 5.88 7.16 17.13
C ILE A 51 4.42 7.33 17.60
N SER A 52 4.12 7.00 18.86
CA SER A 52 2.80 7.18 19.46
C SER A 52 2.43 8.65 19.54
N GLU A 53 3.33 9.51 20.02
CA GLU A 53 3.09 10.95 20.14
C GLU A 53 2.98 11.65 18.78
N LEU A 54 3.72 11.18 17.77
CA LEU A 54 3.59 11.63 16.38
C LEU A 54 2.33 11.10 15.67
N THR A 55 1.54 10.25 16.33
CA THR A 55 0.29 9.75 15.76
C THR A 55 -0.81 10.78 15.95
N TYR A 56 -1.19 11.41 14.84
CA TYR A 56 -2.31 12.34 14.76
C TYR A 56 -3.30 11.84 13.70
N SER A 57 -4.50 11.48 14.13
CA SER A 57 -5.50 10.84 13.26
C SER A 57 -6.30 11.85 12.43
N ALA A 58 -7.10 11.34 11.49
CA ALA A 58 -8.03 12.17 10.74
C ALA A 58 -9.15 12.71 11.64
N ASP A 59 -9.57 11.94 12.65
CA ASP A 59 -10.61 12.34 13.59
C ASP A 59 -10.09 13.41 14.56
N ASP A 60 -8.85 13.27 15.03
CA ASP A 60 -8.20 14.33 15.83
C ASP A 60 -8.15 15.66 15.07
N ALA A 61 -7.86 15.60 13.75
CA ALA A 61 -7.86 16.78 12.89
C ALA A 61 -9.26 17.37 12.69
N ARG A 62 -10.29 16.53 12.54
CA ARG A 62 -11.69 16.93 12.37
C ARG A 62 -12.23 17.64 13.61
N GLU A 63 -11.82 17.18 14.78
CA GLU A 63 -12.21 17.72 16.08
C GLU A 63 -11.28 18.84 16.57
N ASN A 64 -10.29 19.26 15.77
CA ASN A 64 -9.27 20.27 16.14
C ASN A 64 -8.54 19.95 17.46
N ARG A 65 -8.34 18.66 17.77
CA ARG A 65 -7.59 18.26 18.96
C ARG A 65 -6.13 18.67 18.81
N GLN A 66 -5.49 19.05 19.92
CA GLN A 66 -4.08 19.38 19.90
C GLN A 66 -3.23 18.13 19.64
N SER A 67 -2.16 18.30 18.86
CA SER A 67 -1.19 17.22 18.68
C SER A 67 -0.47 16.92 19.99
N LYS A 68 -0.22 15.63 20.24
CA LYS A 68 0.48 15.18 21.44
C LYS A 68 1.96 15.58 21.47
N HIS A 69 2.54 15.83 20.30
CA HIS A 69 3.95 16.19 20.17
C HIS A 69 4.20 17.70 20.23
N SER A 70 5.35 18.10 20.78
CA SER A 70 5.78 19.50 20.90
C SER A 70 6.44 20.07 19.64
N ILE A 71 6.52 19.30 18.54
CA ILE A 71 7.19 19.74 17.31
C ILE A 71 6.34 20.79 16.57
N LEU A 72 6.96 21.94 16.31
CA LEU A 72 6.39 23.01 15.49
C LEU A 72 6.37 22.59 14.00
N ILE A 73 5.19 22.32 13.47
CA ILE A 73 4.98 22.02 12.04
C ILE A 73 4.45 23.28 11.35
N LYS A 74 5.16 23.74 10.32
CA LYS A 74 4.64 24.80 9.43
C LYS A 74 3.68 24.16 8.42
N GLY A 75 2.39 24.53 8.48
CA GLY A 75 1.36 24.06 7.55
C GLY A 75 0.39 23.06 8.19
N ASN A 76 -0.01 22.03 7.45
CA ASN A 76 -1.00 21.07 7.92
C ASN A 76 -0.39 20.13 8.99
N GLN A 77 -0.90 20.22 10.22
CA GLN A 77 -0.43 19.41 11.36
C GLN A 77 -0.44 17.92 11.06
N ARG A 78 -1.58 17.38 10.59
CA ARG A 78 -1.74 15.96 10.27
C ARG A 78 -0.71 15.47 9.26
N THR A 79 -0.52 16.20 8.17
CA THR A 79 0.43 15.83 7.13
C THR A 79 1.88 15.92 7.63
N GLY A 80 2.19 16.94 8.43
CA GLY A 80 3.51 17.07 9.04
C GLY A 80 3.81 15.96 10.05
N SER A 81 2.89 15.65 10.96
CA SER A 81 3.05 14.57 11.96
C SER A 81 3.23 13.23 11.27
N ALA A 82 2.44 12.94 10.23
CA ALA A 82 2.60 11.75 9.41
C ALA A 82 3.96 11.68 8.70
N THR A 83 4.45 12.82 8.20
CA THR A 83 5.76 12.92 7.52
C THR A 83 6.94 12.65 8.47
N LEU A 84 6.88 13.22 9.67
CA LEU A 84 7.89 13.00 10.72
C LEU A 84 7.85 11.56 11.21
N LYS A 85 6.65 11.03 11.49
CA LYS A 85 6.44 9.62 11.86
C LYS A 85 7.01 8.66 10.83
N ALA A 86 6.82 8.93 9.54
CA ALA A 86 7.40 8.12 8.47
C ALA A 86 8.94 8.16 8.44
N ALA A 87 9.55 9.29 8.80
CA ALA A 87 11.01 9.40 8.89
C ALA A 87 11.56 8.59 10.08
N VAL A 88 10.92 8.69 11.25
CA VAL A 88 11.31 7.92 12.45
C VAL A 88 11.17 6.42 12.20
N ARG A 89 10.08 5.97 11.56
CA ARG A 89 9.89 4.55 11.20
C ARG A 89 10.99 4.02 10.28
N LEU A 90 11.44 4.82 9.31
CA LEU A 90 12.57 4.45 8.46
C LEU A 90 13.88 4.33 9.25
N TYR A 91 14.07 5.19 10.25
CA TYR A 91 15.23 5.10 11.13
C TYR A 91 15.21 3.81 11.97
N VAL A 92 14.06 3.46 12.55
CA VAL A 92 13.85 2.21 13.28
C VAL A 92 14.13 1.01 12.37
N ALA A 93 13.63 1.02 11.13
CA ALA A 93 13.89 -0.05 10.16
C ALA A 93 15.39 -0.20 9.87
N PHE A 94 16.10 0.91 9.67
CA PHE A 94 17.56 0.92 9.52
C PHE A 94 18.29 0.31 10.72
N ARG A 95 17.90 0.68 11.94
CA ARG A 95 18.50 0.13 13.17
C ARG A 95 18.22 -1.36 13.34
N ASN A 96 17.01 -1.82 12.98
CA ASN A 96 16.66 -3.24 12.98
C ASN A 96 17.51 -4.02 11.98
N ASP A 97 17.70 -3.49 10.76
CA ASP A 97 18.60 -4.09 9.78
C ASP A 97 20.03 -4.20 10.32
N LEU A 98 20.55 -3.15 10.97
CA LEU A 98 21.87 -3.19 11.60
C LEU A 98 21.96 -4.27 12.69
N LYS A 99 20.95 -4.38 13.57
CA LYS A 99 20.88 -5.45 14.59
C LYS A 99 20.85 -6.85 13.97
N ASN A 100 20.17 -6.99 12.83
CA ASN A 100 20.06 -8.25 12.09
C ASN A 100 21.30 -8.57 11.23
N GLY A 101 22.42 -7.89 11.45
CA GLY A 101 23.68 -8.18 10.75
C GLY A 101 23.77 -7.61 9.35
N PHE A 102 23.00 -6.56 9.02
CA PHE A 102 23.14 -5.86 7.75
C PHE A 102 24.54 -5.21 7.64
N SER A 103 25.48 -5.93 7.04
CA SER A 103 26.79 -5.38 6.69
C SER A 103 26.66 -4.42 5.51
N LEU A 104 27.28 -3.24 5.64
CA LEU A 104 27.35 -2.25 4.58
C LEU A 104 28.18 -2.73 3.36
N GLU A 105 28.74 -3.93 3.38
CA GLU A 105 29.65 -4.44 2.35
C GLU A 105 28.99 -5.48 1.43
N ASN A 106 27.91 -6.15 1.88
CA ASN A 106 27.44 -7.40 1.25
C ASN A 106 26.53 -7.25 0.02
N ARG A 107 26.29 -6.04 -0.50
CA ARG A 107 25.47 -5.85 -1.72
C ARG A 107 26.27 -5.44 -2.97
N GLN A 108 27.56 -5.15 -2.85
CA GLN A 108 28.40 -4.78 -4.00
C GLN A 108 28.81 -5.99 -4.87
N LYS A 109 28.81 -7.22 -4.33
CA LYS A 109 29.27 -8.41 -5.06
C LYS A 109 28.30 -8.97 -6.12
N ILE A 110 27.07 -8.47 -6.23
CA ILE A 110 26.14 -8.85 -7.32
C ILE A 110 26.28 -7.90 -8.53
N SER A 111 27.12 -6.85 -8.44
CA SER A 111 27.24 -5.80 -9.45
C SER A 111 28.70 -5.51 -9.87
N SER A 112 29.52 -6.54 -10.03
CA SER A 112 30.82 -6.40 -10.67
C SER A 112 31.08 -7.54 -11.64
N ASN A 113 30.60 -7.38 -12.88
CA ASN A 113 31.47 -7.72 -13.99
C ASN A 113 31.58 -6.48 -14.91
N PRO A 114 32.77 -5.85 -15.01
CA PRO A 114 32.98 -4.67 -15.81
C PRO A 114 33.32 -5.09 -17.24
N ASN A 115 32.50 -4.67 -18.21
CA ASN A 115 33.05 -4.48 -19.55
C ASN A 115 32.55 -3.16 -20.10
N THR A 116 33.43 -2.17 -20.00
CA THR A 116 33.24 -0.81 -20.50
C THR A 116 33.30 -0.86 -22.03
N LYS A 117 32.15 -0.74 -22.70
CA LYS A 117 32.09 -0.19 -24.05
C LYS A 117 31.22 1.05 -24.01
N LYS A 118 31.78 2.15 -24.52
CA LYS A 118 31.06 3.38 -24.82
C LYS A 118 29.86 3.02 -25.69
N GLU A 119 28.64 3.21 -25.19
CA GLU A 119 27.43 3.05 -25.98
C GLU A 119 26.80 4.42 -26.21
N GLU A 120 26.90 4.83 -27.46
CA GLU A 120 26.00 5.79 -28.09
C GLU A 120 24.55 5.37 -27.84
N LYS A 121 23.65 6.36 -27.77
CA LYS A 121 22.20 6.15 -27.60
C LYS A 121 21.66 5.19 -28.66
N GLN A 122 21.53 3.91 -28.30
CA GLN A 122 20.68 2.97 -29.02
C GLN A 122 19.45 2.69 -28.15
N LYS A 123 18.26 2.94 -28.72
CA LYS A 123 16.98 2.55 -28.13
C LYS A 123 16.95 1.01 -28.04
N SER A 124 17.33 0.45 -26.90
CA SER A 124 17.11 -0.97 -26.62
C SER A 124 15.68 -1.16 -26.11
N THR A 125 14.86 -1.85 -26.90
CA THR A 125 13.60 -2.40 -26.42
C THR A 125 13.91 -3.33 -25.22
N PRO A 126 13.17 -3.23 -24.11
CA PRO A 126 13.44 -4.04 -22.94
C PRO A 126 13.29 -5.52 -23.32
N LYS A 127 14.33 -6.33 -23.08
CA LYS A 127 14.26 -7.79 -23.17
C LYS A 127 13.12 -8.25 -22.27
N SER A 128 12.01 -8.68 -22.86
CA SER A 128 10.86 -9.17 -22.11
C SER A 128 11.31 -10.38 -21.29
N LEU A 129 11.01 -10.35 -20.00
CA LEU A 129 11.12 -11.55 -19.18
C LEU A 129 10.34 -12.69 -19.87
N PRO A 130 10.85 -13.93 -19.86
CA PRO A 130 10.12 -15.05 -20.43
C PRO A 130 8.73 -15.11 -19.79
N HIS A 131 7.70 -15.15 -20.64
CA HIS A 131 6.32 -15.26 -20.20
C HIS A 131 6.13 -16.62 -19.57
N TYR A 132 6.04 -16.66 -18.24
CA TYR A 132 5.68 -17.85 -17.50
C TYR A 132 4.17 -17.80 -17.27
N GLU A 133 3.45 -18.67 -17.98
CA GLU A 133 2.02 -18.87 -17.75
C GLU A 133 1.85 -19.74 -16.50
N PHE A 134 1.15 -19.20 -15.52
CA PHE A 134 0.74 -19.99 -14.36
C PHE A 134 -0.38 -20.94 -14.78
N PRO A 135 -0.36 -22.21 -14.32
CA PRO A 135 -1.45 -23.12 -14.58
C PRO A 135 -2.74 -22.58 -13.95
N ASP A 136 -3.81 -22.54 -14.75
CA ASP A 136 -5.15 -22.18 -14.27
C ASP A 136 -5.76 -23.36 -13.52
N ASN A 137 -5.60 -23.35 -12.19
CA ASN A 137 -6.15 -24.37 -11.30
C ASN A 137 -7.57 -24.05 -10.84
N SER A 138 -8.25 -23.06 -11.45
CA SER A 138 -9.56 -22.59 -10.97
C SER A 138 -10.56 -23.71 -10.75
N LYS A 139 -10.62 -24.68 -11.68
CA LYS A 139 -11.52 -25.84 -11.58
C LYS A 139 -11.23 -26.77 -10.40
N GLU A 140 -9.98 -26.85 -9.94
CA GLU A 140 -9.59 -27.74 -8.84
C GLU A 140 -9.87 -27.12 -7.47
N VAL A 141 -9.79 -25.79 -7.37
CA VAL A 141 -9.90 -25.06 -6.09
C VAL A 141 -11.26 -24.38 -5.89
N GLU A 142 -12.10 -24.33 -6.93
CA GLU A 142 -13.39 -23.65 -6.92
C GLU A 142 -14.28 -24.07 -5.75
N GLU A 143 -14.46 -25.38 -5.56
CA GLU A 143 -15.28 -25.92 -4.46
C GLU A 143 -14.73 -25.50 -3.09
N THR A 144 -13.41 -25.58 -2.90
CA THR A 144 -12.77 -25.22 -1.63
C THR A 144 -12.91 -23.73 -1.34
N ILE A 145 -12.73 -22.89 -2.35
CA ILE A 145 -12.91 -21.44 -2.23
C ILE A 145 -14.37 -21.09 -1.95
N ALA A 146 -15.33 -21.71 -2.64
CA ALA A 146 -16.75 -21.50 -2.41
C ALA A 146 -17.16 -21.87 -0.97
N ILE A 147 -16.69 -23.01 -0.46
CA ILE A 147 -16.94 -23.44 0.93
C ILE A 147 -16.29 -22.47 1.93
N ALA A 148 -15.05 -22.03 1.68
CA ALA A 148 -14.37 -21.07 2.55
C ALA A 148 -15.14 -19.75 2.59
N LEU A 149 -15.46 -19.18 1.42
CA LEU A 149 -16.24 -17.95 1.29
C LEU A 149 -17.59 -18.07 1.97
N GLY A 150 -18.31 -19.18 1.79
CA GLY A 150 -19.59 -19.38 2.47
C GLY A 150 -19.51 -19.47 4.00
N LYS A 151 -18.34 -19.80 4.55
CA LYS A 151 -18.13 -19.81 6.01
C LYS A 151 -17.75 -18.44 6.58
N VAL A 152 -17.03 -17.61 5.82
CA VAL A 152 -16.57 -16.29 6.30
C VAL A 152 -17.47 -15.13 5.89
N CYS A 153 -18.19 -15.25 4.77
CA CYS A 153 -19.11 -14.22 4.31
C CYS A 153 -20.42 -14.32 5.11
N HIS A 154 -20.85 -13.21 5.69
CA HIS A 154 -22.20 -13.09 6.23
C HIS A 154 -23.14 -12.90 5.06
N PHE A 155 -23.87 -13.95 4.70
CA PHE A 155 -24.85 -13.86 3.63
C PHE A 155 -25.95 -12.88 4.00
N ILE A 156 -26.29 -12.01 3.03
CA ILE A 156 -27.49 -11.20 3.09
C ILE A 156 -28.68 -12.14 3.28
N GLN A 157 -29.59 -11.80 4.22
CA GLN A 157 -30.77 -12.61 4.49
C GLN A 157 -31.52 -12.91 3.17
N PRO A 158 -31.99 -14.16 2.93
CA PRO A 158 -32.63 -14.52 1.66
C PRO A 158 -33.80 -13.62 1.25
N GLN A 159 -34.51 -13.05 2.22
CA GLN A 159 -35.59 -12.10 1.98
C GLN A 159 -35.11 -10.76 1.39
N ILE A 160 -33.92 -10.30 1.77
CA ILE A 160 -33.32 -9.07 1.23
C ILE A 160 -32.84 -9.34 -0.20
N VAL A 161 -32.21 -10.50 -0.43
CA VAL A 161 -31.78 -10.96 -1.75
C VAL A 161 -32.97 -11.02 -2.72
N ALA A 162 -34.08 -11.66 -2.31
CA ALA A 162 -35.31 -11.72 -3.10
C ALA A 162 -35.87 -10.32 -3.44
N LYS A 163 -35.88 -9.39 -2.48
CA LYS A 163 -36.31 -8.01 -2.73
C LYS A 163 -35.41 -7.26 -3.72
N ILE A 164 -34.10 -7.50 -3.67
CA ILE A 164 -33.15 -6.92 -4.63
C ILE A 164 -33.43 -7.48 -6.03
N ARG A 165 -33.66 -8.80 -6.16
CA ARG A 165 -34.02 -9.44 -7.43
C ARG A 165 -35.28 -8.83 -8.04
N GLU A 166 -36.34 -8.72 -7.24
CA GLU A 166 -37.61 -8.12 -7.66
C GLU A 166 -37.40 -6.67 -8.13
N ALA A 167 -36.68 -5.86 -7.35
CA ALA A 167 -36.36 -4.48 -7.71
C ALA A 167 -35.51 -4.38 -8.99
N ASN A 168 -34.55 -5.30 -9.19
CA ASN A 168 -33.72 -5.35 -10.40
C ASN A 168 -34.55 -5.68 -11.65
N ILE A 169 -35.54 -6.58 -11.52
CA ILE A 169 -36.46 -6.92 -12.61
C ILE A 169 -37.31 -5.70 -12.99
N GLU A 170 -37.86 -4.99 -11.99
CA GLU A 170 -38.66 -3.78 -12.20
C GLU A 170 -37.81 -2.66 -12.84
N PHE A 171 -36.58 -2.48 -12.36
CA PHE A 171 -35.69 -1.41 -12.83
C PHE A 171 -35.06 -1.70 -14.20
N LYS A 172 -35.11 -2.95 -14.70
CA LYS A 172 -34.43 -3.35 -15.95
C LYS A 172 -34.82 -2.49 -17.16
N GLU A 173 -36.11 -2.19 -17.32
CA GLU A 173 -36.60 -1.39 -18.45
C GLU A 173 -36.25 0.09 -18.32
N GLU A 174 -36.24 0.64 -17.10
CA GLU A 174 -35.78 2.01 -16.84
C GLU A 174 -34.27 2.13 -17.08
N PHE A 175 -33.49 1.16 -16.58
CA PHE A 175 -32.05 1.09 -16.76
C PHE A 175 -31.66 1.03 -18.24
N LYS A 176 -32.42 0.30 -19.06
CA LYS A 176 -32.25 0.23 -20.51
C LYS A 176 -32.29 1.60 -21.19
N ALA A 177 -33.11 2.52 -20.69
CA ALA A 177 -33.17 3.87 -21.23
C ALA A 177 -31.89 4.68 -20.95
N PHE A 178 -31.14 4.34 -19.90
CA PHE A 178 -29.88 5.00 -19.53
C PHE A 178 -28.64 4.34 -20.16
N CYS A 179 -28.71 3.06 -20.53
CA CYS A 179 -27.55 2.26 -20.93
C CYS A 179 -26.93 2.61 -22.30
N GLY A 180 -27.61 3.38 -23.16
CA GLY A 180 -27.08 3.73 -24.48
C GLY A 180 -26.68 2.50 -25.30
N ASN A 181 -25.38 2.36 -25.63
CA ASN A 181 -24.83 1.23 -26.38
C ASN A 181 -24.30 0.08 -25.51
N LEU A 182 -24.52 0.10 -24.19
CA LEU A 182 -24.07 -0.97 -23.31
C LEU A 182 -25.00 -2.18 -23.39
N ASP A 183 -24.41 -3.37 -23.40
CA ASP A 183 -25.16 -4.63 -23.27
C ASP A 183 -25.67 -4.79 -21.84
N ILE A 184 -26.99 -4.72 -21.67
CA ILE A 184 -27.67 -4.74 -20.38
C ILE A 184 -27.57 -6.10 -19.72
N ASP A 185 -27.54 -7.19 -20.50
CA ASP A 185 -27.48 -8.54 -19.96
C ASP A 185 -26.11 -8.85 -19.33
N THR A 186 -25.11 -7.97 -19.53
CA THR A 186 -23.86 -7.98 -18.77
C THR A 186 -24.04 -7.51 -17.31
N PHE A 187 -25.07 -6.72 -17.01
CA PHE A 187 -25.32 -6.12 -15.70
C PHE A 187 -26.56 -6.69 -14.98
N LEU A 188 -27.59 -7.11 -15.73
CA LEU A 188 -28.87 -7.62 -15.23
C LEU A 188 -29.25 -8.93 -15.95
N PHE A 189 -28.57 -10.02 -15.59
CA PHE A 189 -28.86 -11.37 -16.09
C PHE A 189 -30.04 -12.00 -15.34
N GLU A 190 -30.61 -13.08 -15.90
CA GLU A 190 -31.72 -13.80 -15.27
C GLU A 190 -31.32 -14.25 -13.86
N ASP A 191 -32.11 -13.82 -12.87
CA ASP A 191 -31.90 -14.09 -11.44
C ASP A 191 -30.69 -13.41 -10.81
N SER A 192 -30.23 -12.28 -11.37
CA SER A 192 -29.14 -11.51 -10.77
C SER A 192 -29.58 -10.75 -9.51
N ASP A 193 -28.97 -11.07 -8.38
CA ASP A 193 -29.17 -10.37 -7.10
C ASP A 193 -28.12 -9.27 -6.84
N CYS A 194 -27.34 -8.87 -7.87
CA CYS A 194 -26.26 -7.89 -7.72
C CYS A 194 -26.80 -6.46 -7.63
N VAL A 195 -26.36 -5.70 -6.61
CA VAL A 195 -26.80 -4.32 -6.32
C VAL A 195 -25.96 -3.25 -7.02
N PHE A 196 -24.82 -3.62 -7.63
CA PHE A 196 -23.89 -2.68 -8.24
C PHE A 196 -23.70 -2.96 -9.74
N PRO A 197 -23.73 -1.93 -10.62
CA PRO A 197 -23.23 -2.05 -11.98
C PRO A 197 -21.70 -2.10 -11.94
N GLY A 198 -21.17 -3.20 -11.41
CA GLY A 198 -19.76 -3.52 -11.50
C GLY A 198 -19.48 -3.92 -12.94
N VAL A 199 -18.89 -3.01 -13.71
CA VAL A 199 -18.12 -3.37 -14.91
C VAL A 199 -17.40 -4.68 -14.60
N ARG A 200 -17.65 -5.74 -15.39
CA ARG A 200 -16.84 -6.96 -15.32
C ARG A 200 -15.39 -6.48 -15.30
N ARG A 201 -14.68 -6.63 -14.18
CA ARG A 201 -13.22 -6.57 -14.25
C ARG A 201 -12.86 -7.65 -15.25
N PRO A 202 -12.03 -7.37 -16.27
CA PRO A 202 -11.58 -8.39 -17.20
C PRO A 202 -11.17 -9.60 -16.38
N ILE A 203 -11.89 -10.69 -16.60
CA ILE A 203 -11.74 -11.92 -15.85
C ILE A 203 -10.32 -12.41 -16.17
N ILE A 204 -9.42 -12.30 -15.19
CA ILE A 204 -8.51 -13.42 -14.94
C ILE A 204 -9.46 -14.49 -14.39
N ASN A 205 -9.64 -15.58 -15.13
CA ASN A 205 -10.58 -16.66 -14.82
C ASN A 205 -10.47 -17.07 -13.35
N ALA A 206 -11.42 -16.60 -12.53
CA ALA A 206 -11.72 -17.09 -11.20
C ALA A 206 -12.83 -16.21 -10.59
N LEU A 207 -14.01 -16.80 -10.42
CA LEU A 207 -14.98 -16.47 -9.36
C LEU A 207 -15.57 -15.05 -9.39
N SER A 208 -16.60 -14.87 -10.21
CA SER A 208 -17.61 -13.82 -9.99
C SER A 208 -18.51 -14.23 -8.83
N PHE A 209 -18.20 -13.75 -7.62
CA PHE A 209 -19.16 -13.68 -6.51
C PHE A 209 -19.49 -12.20 -6.25
N CYS A 210 -20.75 -11.82 -6.47
CA CYS A 210 -21.31 -10.61 -5.88
C CYS A 210 -21.43 -10.84 -4.37
N VAL A 211 -20.77 -9.98 -3.58
CA VAL A 211 -21.02 -9.80 -2.14
C VAL A 211 -22.25 -8.92 -1.97
#